data_AF-A0A358PZP3-F1
#
_entry.id   AF-A0A358PZP3-F1
#
_cell.length_a   1.000
_cell.length_b   1.000
_cell.length_c   1.000
_cell.angle_alpha   90.00
_cell.angle_beta   90.00
_cell.angle_gamma   90.00
#
_symmetry.space_group_name_H-M   'P 1'
#
loop_
_entity.id
_entity.type
_entity.pdbx_description
1 polymer ?
#
loop_
_entity_poly.entity_id
_entity_poly.type
_entity_poly.pdbx_seq_one_letter_code
_entity_poly.pdbx_strand_id
1 'polypeptide(L)'
;MMEKSKLIAMIKNNPNALAYVSNPTDEIKRLAVQQNGLSLKHIENPTQEMQELALNNNGRAIQFINNPTEEMTIKAINDGWVNLEYIKNPTDELIKLAINQAGWAIKYVKNPSEELQLLAVRKNYDSIRFIKEPCDRAQEEAVRISYDALRYINSPTLKTELIAIKNNERAITFINDLNKDKVLKFLQVNILVINYIGKEISQAELEEVLKESLANENVEEKYVRDFLNCNYITKNSDLMPMDKIMFIYKYGSKKAKRIAVDEKLKMH
;
A
#
# COMPACT_ATOMS: atom_id res chain seq x y z
N MET A 1 49.40 -25.47 16.62
CA MET A 1 48.49 -24.42 17.12
C MET A 1 48.86 -23.11 16.46
N MET A 2 47.91 -22.38 15.88
CA MET A 2 48.15 -21.02 15.41
C MET A 2 48.45 -20.12 16.61
N GLU A 3 49.42 -19.22 16.46
CA GLU A 3 49.78 -18.26 17.49
C GLU A 3 48.57 -17.34 17.81
N LYS A 4 48.27 -17.12 19.10
CA LYS A 4 47.08 -16.34 19.54
C LYS A 4 47.02 -14.96 18.88
N SER A 5 48.17 -14.29 18.74
CA SER A 5 48.34 -12.99 18.06
C SER A 5 47.87 -13.04 16.59
N LYS A 6 48.26 -14.09 15.85
CA LYS A 6 47.85 -14.33 14.46
C LYS A 6 46.36 -14.66 14.36
N LEU A 7 45.82 -15.42 15.30
CA LEU A 7 44.39 -15.71 15.37
C LEU A 7 43.57 -14.43 15.58
N ILE A 8 43.98 -13.57 16.52
CA ILE A 8 43.34 -12.28 16.76
C ILE A 8 43.38 -11.40 15.51
N ALA A 9 44.55 -11.29 14.85
CA ALA A 9 44.68 -10.52 13.62
C ALA A 9 43.78 -11.06 12.50
N MET A 10 43.69 -12.37 12.35
CA MET A 10 42.81 -13.03 11.38
C MET A 10 41.34 -12.68 11.63
N ILE A 11 40.87 -12.79 12.87
CA ILE A 11 39.48 -12.50 13.22
C ILE A 11 39.14 -11.01 13.11
N LYS A 12 40.08 -10.11 13.44
CA LYS A 12 39.90 -8.66 13.24
C LYS A 12 39.68 -8.32 11.76
N ASN A 13 40.40 -8.99 10.86
CA ASN A 13 40.30 -8.77 9.41
C ASN A 13 39.09 -9.47 8.78
N ASN A 14 38.76 -10.68 9.25
CA ASN A 14 37.62 -11.45 8.76
C ASN A 14 36.94 -12.19 9.92
N PRO A 15 35.89 -11.60 10.54
CA PRO A 15 35.19 -12.23 11.65
C PRO A 15 34.55 -13.58 11.32
N ASN A 16 34.13 -13.79 10.06
CA ASN A 16 33.59 -15.07 9.60
C ASN A 16 34.64 -16.19 9.56
N ALA A 17 35.94 -15.87 9.64
CA ALA A 17 36.98 -16.89 9.77
C ALA A 17 36.83 -17.72 11.05
N LEU A 18 36.03 -17.26 12.03
CA LEU A 18 35.61 -18.03 13.19
C LEU A 18 35.06 -19.41 12.83
N ALA A 19 34.39 -19.55 11.68
CA ALA A 19 33.84 -20.81 11.18
C ALA A 19 34.88 -21.93 11.02
N TYR A 20 36.15 -21.57 10.85
CA TYR A 20 37.25 -22.50 10.60
C TYR A 20 38.19 -22.65 11.80
N VAL A 21 37.88 -21.99 12.94
CA VAL A 21 38.67 -22.09 14.16
C VAL A 21 38.17 -23.27 14.98
N SER A 22 39.00 -24.28 15.18
CA SER A 22 38.67 -25.39 16.09
C SER A 22 38.73 -24.92 17.54
N ASN A 23 37.66 -25.14 18.31
CA ASN A 23 37.53 -24.81 19.73
C ASN A 23 37.97 -23.36 20.09
N PRO A 24 37.34 -22.32 19.49
CA PRO A 24 37.70 -20.94 19.78
C PRO A 24 37.44 -20.59 21.23
N THR A 25 38.32 -19.82 21.86
CA THR A 25 38.09 -19.29 23.21
C THR A 25 36.98 -18.23 23.18
N ASP A 26 36.35 -17.98 24.33
CA ASP A 26 35.29 -16.96 24.42
C ASP A 26 35.78 -15.55 24.09
N GLU A 27 37.06 -15.25 24.33
CA GLU A 27 37.71 -14.01 23.89
C GLU A 27 37.67 -13.86 22.36
N ILE A 28 37.98 -14.94 21.62
CA ILE A 28 37.97 -14.95 20.16
C ILE A 28 36.53 -14.86 19.62
N LYS A 29 35.60 -15.59 20.25
CA LYS A 29 34.17 -15.52 19.92
C LYS A 29 33.61 -14.10 20.10
N ARG A 30 33.88 -13.46 21.26
CA ARG A 30 33.47 -12.07 21.54
C ARG A 30 34.06 -11.09 20.53
N LEU A 31 35.35 -11.22 20.24
CA LEU A 31 36.01 -10.38 19.23
C LEU A 31 35.34 -10.50 17.86
N ALA A 32 34.98 -11.71 17.44
CA ALA A 32 34.30 -11.92 16.15
C ALA A 32 32.93 -11.24 16.11
N VAL A 33 32.09 -11.42 17.13
CA VAL A 33 30.75 -10.79 17.16
C VAL A 33 30.80 -9.27 17.33
N GLN A 34 31.81 -8.75 18.03
CA GLN A 34 32.04 -7.29 18.13
C GLN A 34 32.40 -6.66 16.79
N GLN A 35 33.18 -7.36 15.96
CA GLN A 35 33.57 -6.87 14.64
C GLN A 35 32.45 -7.06 13.59
N ASN A 36 31.67 -8.14 13.70
CA ASN A 36 30.51 -8.40 12.85
C ASN A 36 29.51 -9.29 13.60
N GLY A 37 28.36 -8.74 13.95
CA GLY A 37 27.32 -9.43 14.71
C GLY A 37 26.79 -10.69 14.03
N LEU A 38 26.85 -10.76 12.69
CA LEU A 38 26.43 -11.96 11.96
C LEU A 38 27.36 -13.16 12.16
N SER A 39 28.56 -12.96 12.73
CA SER A 39 29.47 -14.05 13.11
C SER A 39 28.89 -14.93 14.23
N LEU A 40 27.84 -14.47 14.91
CA LEU A 40 27.11 -15.23 15.93
C LEU A 40 26.65 -16.61 15.40
N LYS A 41 26.35 -16.71 14.09
CA LYS A 41 25.98 -17.96 13.42
C LYS A 41 27.04 -19.08 13.50
N HIS A 42 28.29 -18.72 13.81
CA HIS A 42 29.42 -19.65 13.93
C HIS A 42 29.72 -20.03 15.38
N ILE A 43 28.94 -19.54 16.34
CA ILE A 43 29.11 -19.84 17.76
C ILE A 43 28.02 -20.83 18.18
N GLU A 44 28.43 -22.03 18.56
CA GLU A 44 27.55 -22.96 19.24
C GLU A 44 27.29 -22.49 20.68
N ASN A 45 26.02 -22.49 21.09
CA ASN A 45 25.57 -22.09 22.43
C ASN A 45 26.16 -20.74 22.90
N PRO A 46 25.92 -19.62 22.17
CA PRO A 46 26.48 -18.33 22.53
C PRO A 46 25.93 -17.86 23.88
N THR A 47 26.79 -17.23 24.69
CA THR A 47 26.38 -16.60 25.94
C THR A 47 25.45 -15.41 25.66
N GLN A 48 24.65 -15.03 26.66
CA GLN A 48 23.78 -13.84 26.55
C GLN A 48 24.60 -12.58 26.17
N GLU A 49 25.77 -12.39 26.77
CA GLU A 49 26.70 -11.31 26.41
C GLU A 49 27.07 -11.33 24.91
N MET A 50 27.38 -12.50 24.35
CA MET A 50 27.71 -12.61 22.91
C MET A 50 26.52 -12.30 22.02
N GLN A 51 25.31 -12.72 22.43
CA GLN A 51 24.07 -12.42 21.71
C GLN A 51 23.78 -10.92 21.72
N GLU A 52 23.92 -10.25 22.87
CA GLU A 52 23.74 -8.80 23.02
C GLU A 52 24.79 -8.02 22.23
N LEU A 53 26.07 -8.43 22.29
CA LEU A 53 27.15 -7.83 21.48
C LEU A 53 26.86 -7.94 19.99
N ALA A 54 26.44 -9.12 19.53
CA ALA A 54 26.09 -9.34 18.14
C ALA A 54 24.93 -8.45 17.70
N LEU A 55 23.88 -8.35 18.53
CA LEU A 55 22.70 -7.55 18.24
C LEU A 55 22.96 -6.03 18.32
N ASN A 56 23.86 -5.60 19.22
CA ASN A 56 24.36 -4.22 19.28
C ASN A 56 25.15 -3.83 18.03
N ASN A 57 25.84 -4.78 17.40
CA ASN A 57 26.57 -4.54 16.16
C ASN A 57 25.64 -4.58 14.93
N ASN A 58 24.69 -5.51 14.88
CA ASN A 58 23.77 -5.71 13.75
C ASN A 58 22.45 -6.34 14.21
N GLY A 59 21.33 -5.63 14.07
CA GLY A 59 20.01 -6.10 14.50
C GLY A 59 19.56 -7.38 13.79
N ARG A 60 20.07 -7.64 12.58
CA ARG A 60 19.80 -8.88 11.82
C ARG A 60 20.43 -10.12 12.46
N ALA A 61 21.33 -9.95 13.43
CA ALA A 61 21.87 -11.07 14.22
C ALA A 61 20.79 -11.80 15.04
N ILE A 62 19.61 -11.18 15.25
CA ILE A 62 18.45 -11.80 15.90
C ILE A 62 18.07 -13.16 15.29
N GLN A 63 18.33 -13.37 13.98
CA GLN A 63 18.06 -14.64 13.29
C GLN A 63 18.88 -15.83 13.83
N PHE A 64 19.97 -15.56 14.56
CA PHE A 64 20.87 -16.56 15.15
C PHE A 64 20.70 -16.69 16.67
N ILE A 65 19.74 -15.97 17.26
CA ILE A 65 19.43 -16.03 18.69
C ILE A 65 18.23 -16.96 18.88
N ASN A 66 18.44 -18.06 19.59
CA ASN A 66 17.36 -18.96 20.00
C ASN A 66 16.63 -18.37 21.20
N ASN A 67 15.30 -18.23 21.10
CA ASN A 67 14.43 -17.66 22.14
C ASN A 67 14.91 -16.27 22.63
N PRO A 68 14.96 -15.25 21.75
CA PRO A 68 15.39 -13.91 22.14
C PRO A 68 14.47 -13.32 23.19
N THR A 69 15.04 -12.49 24.07
CA THR A 69 14.25 -11.72 25.04
C THR A 69 13.43 -10.65 24.34
N GLU A 70 12.40 -10.13 25.02
CA GLU A 70 11.61 -9.01 24.50
C GLU A 70 12.49 -7.81 24.14
N GLU A 71 13.43 -7.44 25.02
CA GLU A 71 14.39 -6.35 24.78
C GLU A 71 15.22 -6.59 23.51
N MET A 72 15.69 -7.82 23.28
CA MET A 72 16.40 -8.17 22.05
C MET A 72 15.51 -8.01 20.81
N THR A 73 14.26 -8.46 20.88
CA THR A 73 13.33 -8.31 19.75
C THR A 73 13.03 -6.85 19.43
N ILE A 74 12.79 -6.01 20.45
CA ILE A 74 12.56 -4.57 20.30
C ILE A 74 13.79 -3.90 19.69
N LYS A 75 14.98 -4.22 20.20
CA LYS A 75 16.24 -3.69 19.67
C LYS A 75 16.44 -4.07 18.21
N ALA A 76 16.18 -5.34 17.84
CA ALA A 76 16.27 -5.80 16.46
C ALA A 76 15.34 -5.01 15.53
N ILE A 77 14.10 -4.75 15.95
CA ILE A 77 13.16 -3.95 15.17
C ILE A 77 13.59 -2.49 15.08
N ASN A 78 14.08 -1.89 16.16
CA ASN A 78 14.61 -0.51 16.14
C ASN A 78 15.79 -0.33 15.18
N ASP A 79 16.61 -1.37 14.99
CA ASP A 79 17.67 -1.38 13.97
C ASP A 79 17.12 -1.51 12.53
N GLY A 80 15.97 -2.17 12.38
CA GLY A 80 15.23 -2.15 11.13
C GLY A 80 14.02 -3.08 11.10
N TRP A 81 12.89 -2.57 10.60
CA TRP A 81 11.63 -3.31 10.44
C TRP A 81 11.75 -4.65 9.68
N VAL A 82 12.75 -4.79 8.81
CA VAL A 82 13.02 -6.04 8.08
C VAL A 82 13.37 -7.21 8.99
N ASN A 83 13.86 -6.92 10.20
CA ASN A 83 14.22 -7.94 11.17
C ASN A 83 12.99 -8.66 11.75
N LEU A 84 11.78 -8.15 11.54
CA LEU A 84 10.52 -8.82 11.90
C LEU A 84 10.41 -10.21 11.25
N GLU A 85 11.03 -10.41 10.07
CA GLU A 85 11.10 -11.71 9.38
C GLU A 85 11.65 -12.85 10.25
N TYR A 86 12.55 -12.52 11.17
CA TYR A 86 13.29 -13.49 11.97
C TYR A 86 12.67 -13.74 13.34
N ILE A 87 11.63 -13.01 13.70
CA ILE A 87 11.00 -13.07 15.03
C ILE A 87 9.81 -14.01 14.95
N LYS A 88 9.86 -15.10 15.71
CA LYS A 88 8.77 -16.08 15.77
C LYS A 88 7.66 -15.55 16.68
N ASN A 89 6.42 -15.57 16.17
CA ASN A 89 5.22 -15.15 16.90
C ASN A 89 5.38 -13.75 17.56
N PRO A 90 5.67 -12.70 16.78
CA PRO A 90 5.85 -11.35 17.34
C PRO A 90 4.54 -10.86 17.97
N THR A 91 4.65 -10.07 19.04
CA THR A 91 3.49 -9.41 19.66
C THR A 91 2.94 -8.32 18.75
N ASP A 92 1.67 -7.98 18.92
CA ASP A 92 1.04 -6.89 18.15
C ASP A 92 1.79 -5.56 18.32
N GLU A 93 2.31 -5.26 19.52
CA GLU A 93 3.08 -4.03 19.76
C GLU A 93 4.41 -4.02 18.99
N LEU A 94 5.09 -5.17 18.91
CA LEU A 94 6.31 -5.30 18.12
C LEU A 94 6.03 -5.19 16.61
N ILE A 95 4.91 -5.75 16.16
CA ILE A 95 4.45 -5.61 14.78
C ILE A 95 4.13 -4.14 14.47
N LYS A 96 3.38 -3.45 15.34
CA LYS A 96 3.07 -2.02 15.20
C LYS A 96 4.34 -1.18 15.15
N LEU A 97 5.34 -1.49 15.98
CA LEU A 97 6.64 -0.83 15.96
C LEU A 97 7.32 -0.95 14.58
N ALA A 98 7.34 -2.16 14.00
CA ALA A 98 7.89 -2.38 12.67
C ALA A 98 7.09 -1.67 11.56
N ILE A 99 5.75 -1.75 11.60
CA ILE A 99 4.86 -1.09 10.64
C ILE A 99 5.03 0.43 10.68
N ASN A 100 5.23 1.01 11.87
CA ASN A 100 5.41 2.44 12.03
C ASN A 100 6.68 2.98 11.36
N GLN A 101 7.70 2.14 11.18
CA GLN A 101 8.87 2.46 10.37
C GLN A 101 8.58 2.31 8.87
N ALA A 102 7.90 1.23 8.46
CA ALA A 102 7.46 1.02 7.08
C ALA A 102 6.22 0.10 7.04
N GLY A 103 5.17 0.55 6.33
CA GLY A 103 3.93 -0.20 6.15
C GLY A 103 4.14 -1.60 5.53
N TRP A 104 5.19 -1.76 4.73
CA TRP A 104 5.57 -3.05 4.13
C TRP A 104 6.00 -4.12 5.13
N ALA A 105 6.27 -3.78 6.41
CA ALA A 105 6.55 -4.75 7.45
C ALA A 105 5.42 -5.78 7.63
N ILE A 106 4.18 -5.40 7.27
CA ILE A 106 3.01 -6.30 7.27
C ILE A 106 3.25 -7.59 6.47
N LYS A 107 4.16 -7.60 5.50
CA LYS A 107 4.52 -8.77 4.70
C LYS A 107 5.05 -9.96 5.53
N TYR A 108 5.55 -9.69 6.73
CA TYR A 108 6.06 -10.71 7.66
C TYR A 108 5.01 -11.16 8.70
N VAL A 109 3.81 -10.57 8.68
CA VAL A 109 2.75 -10.85 9.63
C VAL A 109 1.78 -11.86 9.02
N LYS A 110 1.61 -13.00 9.67
CA LYS A 110 0.61 -13.99 9.26
C LYS A 110 -0.76 -13.57 9.77
N ASN A 111 -1.77 -13.54 8.89
CA ASN A 111 -3.16 -13.21 9.22
C ASN A 111 -3.30 -11.92 10.07
N PRO A 112 -2.82 -10.76 9.57
CA PRO A 112 -2.85 -9.52 10.34
C PRO A 112 -4.29 -9.10 10.68
N SER A 113 -4.49 -8.61 11.91
CA SER A 113 -5.76 -8.02 12.34
C SER A 113 -6.14 -6.80 11.50
N GLU A 114 -7.42 -6.43 11.47
CA GLU A 114 -7.86 -5.23 10.74
C GLU A 114 -7.11 -3.96 11.16
N GLU A 115 -6.77 -3.83 12.45
CA GLU A 115 -5.98 -2.70 12.97
C GLU A 115 -4.60 -2.63 12.32
N LEU A 116 -3.90 -3.77 12.24
CA LEU A 116 -2.57 -3.86 11.63
C LEU A 116 -2.63 -3.62 10.12
N GLN A 117 -3.65 -4.15 9.44
CA GLN A 117 -3.87 -3.89 8.02
C GLN A 117 -4.07 -2.39 7.75
N LEU A 118 -4.94 -1.73 8.54
CA LEU A 118 -5.19 -0.30 8.42
C LEU A 118 -3.94 0.54 8.72
N LEU A 119 -3.18 0.18 9.75
CA LEU A 119 -1.93 0.86 10.09
C LEU A 119 -0.92 0.75 8.94
N ALA A 120 -0.80 -0.43 8.33
CA ALA A 120 0.11 -0.67 7.20
C ALA A 120 -0.26 0.17 5.98
N VAL A 121 -1.54 0.16 5.55
CA VAL A 121 -1.97 0.90 4.36
C VAL A 121 -1.89 2.42 4.56
N ARG A 122 -2.12 2.92 5.78
CA ARG A 122 -1.93 4.35 6.09
C ARG A 122 -0.47 4.78 6.01
N LYS A 123 0.47 3.89 6.35
CA LYS A 123 1.90 4.15 6.22
C LYS A 123 2.37 4.06 4.79
N ASN A 124 1.96 3.02 4.07
CA ASN A 124 2.25 2.83 2.66
C ASN A 124 1.02 2.17 2.01
N TYR A 125 0.28 2.90 1.18
CA TYR A 125 -0.97 2.39 0.58
C TYR A 125 -0.75 1.06 -0.18
N ASP A 126 0.41 0.90 -0.80
CA ASP A 126 0.79 -0.26 -1.59
C ASP A 126 1.19 -1.47 -0.74
N SER A 127 1.27 -1.32 0.59
CA SER A 127 1.41 -2.45 1.52
C SER A 127 0.24 -3.43 1.44
N ILE A 128 -0.92 -2.98 0.93
CA ILE A 128 -2.07 -3.85 0.68
C ILE A 128 -1.74 -5.05 -0.21
N ARG A 129 -0.73 -4.93 -1.10
CA ARG A 129 -0.25 -6.04 -1.95
C ARG A 129 0.31 -7.23 -1.16
N PHE A 130 0.70 -7.00 0.09
CA PHE A 130 1.25 -8.02 0.99
C PHE A 130 0.19 -8.61 1.93
N ILE A 131 -1.05 -8.12 1.88
CA ILE A 131 -2.16 -8.61 2.69
C ILE A 131 -2.95 -9.58 1.82
N LYS A 132 -2.93 -10.88 2.18
CA LYS A 132 -3.59 -11.92 1.39
C LYS A 132 -5.11 -11.70 1.27
N GLU A 133 -5.74 -11.32 2.38
CA GLU A 133 -7.18 -11.10 2.51
C GLU A 133 -7.40 -9.73 3.18
N PRO A 134 -7.29 -8.63 2.43
CA PRO A 134 -7.45 -7.29 2.99
C PRO A 134 -8.91 -7.06 3.34
N CYS A 135 -9.18 -6.64 4.57
CA CYS A 135 -10.53 -6.27 5.01
C CYS A 135 -11.03 -5.07 4.21
N ASP A 136 -12.37 -4.95 4.08
CA ASP A 136 -13.02 -3.88 3.32
C ASP A 136 -12.48 -2.49 3.70
N ARG A 137 -12.28 -2.25 5.00
CA ARG A 137 -11.76 -0.98 5.51
C ARG A 137 -10.34 -0.70 5.03
N ALA A 138 -9.46 -1.70 4.98
CA ALA A 138 -8.10 -1.54 4.48
C ALA A 138 -8.08 -1.32 2.96
N GLN A 139 -8.94 -2.01 2.22
CA GLN A 139 -9.12 -1.78 0.78
C GLN A 139 -9.55 -0.34 0.51
N GLU A 140 -10.62 0.12 1.16
CA GLU A 140 -11.14 1.49 1.02
C GLU A 140 -10.08 2.53 1.38
N GLU A 141 -9.34 2.34 2.46
CA GLU A 141 -8.30 3.27 2.90
C GLU A 141 -7.15 3.36 1.88
N ALA A 142 -6.71 2.22 1.35
CA ALA A 142 -5.64 2.19 0.37
C ALA A 142 -6.01 2.95 -0.91
N VAL A 143 -7.23 2.75 -1.44
CA VAL A 143 -7.69 3.45 -2.65
C VAL A 143 -8.04 4.92 -2.42
N ARG A 144 -8.37 5.31 -1.17
CA ARG A 144 -8.50 6.73 -0.79
C ARG A 144 -7.15 7.44 -0.86
N ILE A 145 -6.07 6.79 -0.44
CA ILE A 145 -4.72 7.36 -0.49
C ILE A 145 -4.21 7.38 -1.94
N SER A 146 -4.42 6.30 -2.70
CA SER A 146 -4.07 6.24 -4.12
C SER A 146 -4.97 5.25 -4.84
N TYR A 147 -5.69 5.70 -5.88
CA TYR A 147 -6.53 4.82 -6.71
C TYR A 147 -5.74 3.66 -7.33
N ASP A 148 -4.44 3.84 -7.57
CA ASP A 148 -3.54 2.81 -8.08
C ASP A 148 -3.46 1.58 -7.16
N ALA A 149 -3.80 1.72 -5.87
CA ALA A 149 -3.87 0.61 -4.93
C ALA A 149 -4.81 -0.52 -5.42
N LEU A 150 -5.84 -0.16 -6.19
CA LEU A 150 -6.84 -1.10 -6.72
C LEU A 150 -6.17 -2.23 -7.52
N ARG A 151 -5.06 -1.96 -8.21
CA ARG A 151 -4.31 -2.96 -8.99
C ARG A 151 -3.77 -4.14 -8.18
N TYR A 152 -3.66 -3.97 -6.86
CA TYR A 152 -3.09 -4.96 -5.94
C TYR A 152 -4.16 -5.74 -5.17
N ILE A 153 -5.44 -5.41 -5.36
CA ILE A 153 -6.56 -6.03 -4.64
C ILE A 153 -7.20 -7.08 -5.55
N ASN A 154 -7.08 -8.35 -5.18
CA ASN A 154 -7.59 -9.45 -6.01
C ASN A 154 -9.13 -9.48 -6.12
N SER A 155 -9.81 -9.11 -5.03
CA SER A 155 -11.27 -9.13 -4.94
C SER A 155 -11.78 -7.85 -4.27
N PRO A 156 -11.72 -6.69 -4.96
CA PRO A 156 -12.16 -5.44 -4.38
C PRO A 156 -13.67 -5.43 -4.18
N THR A 157 -14.13 -4.83 -3.08
CA THR A 157 -15.57 -4.57 -2.94
C THR A 157 -16.04 -3.52 -3.94
N LEU A 158 -17.33 -3.54 -4.31
CA LEU A 158 -17.92 -2.49 -5.15
C LEU A 158 -17.68 -1.10 -4.56
N LYS A 159 -17.70 -0.97 -3.23
CA LYS A 159 -17.44 0.30 -2.55
C LYS A 159 -15.99 0.75 -2.74
N THR A 160 -15.03 -0.16 -2.65
CA THR A 160 -13.61 0.09 -2.95
C THR A 160 -13.45 0.57 -4.40
N GLU A 161 -14.07 -0.11 -5.37
CA GLU A 161 -14.04 0.28 -6.79
C GLU A 161 -14.61 1.68 -6.99
N LEU A 162 -15.79 1.98 -6.42
CA LEU A 162 -16.42 3.30 -6.52
C LEU A 162 -15.54 4.41 -5.96
N ILE A 163 -14.87 4.18 -4.83
CA ILE A 163 -13.92 5.16 -4.26
C ILE A 163 -12.75 5.39 -5.21
N ALA A 164 -12.14 4.32 -5.74
CA ALA A 164 -11.02 4.43 -6.67
C ALA A 164 -11.41 5.18 -7.95
N ILE A 165 -12.56 4.85 -8.55
CA ILE A 165 -13.10 5.48 -9.75
C ILE A 165 -13.43 6.96 -9.52
N LYS A 166 -14.03 7.28 -8.38
CA LYS A 166 -14.33 8.66 -8.00
C LYS A 166 -13.06 9.51 -7.90
N ASN A 167 -11.99 8.94 -7.37
CA ASN A 167 -10.69 9.60 -7.28
C ASN A 167 -10.03 9.75 -8.65
N ASN A 168 -10.09 8.71 -9.50
CA ASN A 168 -9.53 8.74 -10.85
C ASN A 168 -10.23 7.73 -11.76
N GLU A 169 -10.71 8.17 -12.93
CA GLU A 169 -11.39 7.33 -13.91
C GLU A 169 -10.50 6.20 -14.45
N ARG A 170 -9.17 6.37 -14.46
CA ARG A 170 -8.21 5.33 -14.88
C ARG A 170 -8.28 4.08 -14.03
N ALA A 171 -8.81 4.17 -12.80
CA ALA A 171 -9.01 3.00 -11.95
C ALA A 171 -9.83 1.90 -12.64
N ILE A 172 -10.68 2.24 -13.61
CA ILE A 172 -11.47 1.25 -14.36
C ILE A 172 -10.59 0.24 -15.10
N THR A 173 -9.38 0.62 -15.48
CA THR A 173 -8.42 -0.28 -16.17
C THR A 173 -7.91 -1.42 -15.28
N PHE A 174 -8.13 -1.34 -13.96
CA PHE A 174 -7.79 -2.40 -13.01
C PHE A 174 -8.98 -3.29 -12.63
N ILE A 175 -10.18 -2.99 -13.12
CA ILE A 175 -11.40 -3.76 -12.81
C ILE A 175 -11.63 -4.79 -13.92
N ASN A 176 -11.49 -6.07 -13.58
CA ASN A 176 -11.55 -7.15 -14.56
C ASN A 176 -12.96 -7.74 -14.75
N ASP A 177 -13.86 -7.57 -13.78
CA ASP A 177 -15.22 -8.15 -13.75
C ASP A 177 -16.30 -7.10 -14.06
N LEU A 178 -16.04 -6.26 -15.07
CA LEU A 178 -16.99 -5.23 -15.50
C LEU A 178 -18.30 -5.86 -15.99
N ASN A 179 -19.40 -5.29 -15.52
CA ASN A 179 -20.74 -5.55 -16.00
C ASN A 179 -21.50 -4.23 -16.10
N LYS A 180 -22.65 -4.28 -16.77
CA LYS A 180 -23.46 -3.11 -17.07
C LYS A 180 -23.84 -2.31 -15.81
N ASP A 181 -24.26 -3.00 -14.74
CA ASP A 181 -24.67 -2.35 -13.50
C ASP A 181 -23.50 -1.61 -12.83
N LYS A 182 -22.29 -2.19 -12.84
CA LYS A 182 -21.07 -1.51 -12.36
C LYS A 182 -20.76 -0.28 -13.21
N VAL A 183 -20.80 -0.42 -14.54
CA VAL A 183 -20.50 0.67 -15.47
C VAL A 183 -21.41 1.88 -15.24
N LEU A 184 -22.72 1.67 -15.08
CA LEU A 184 -23.65 2.76 -14.80
C LEU A 184 -23.33 3.46 -13.48
N LYS A 185 -23.03 2.70 -12.41
CA LYS A 185 -22.62 3.26 -11.11
C LYS A 185 -21.29 4.02 -11.19
N PHE A 186 -20.34 3.55 -12.00
CA PHE A 186 -19.05 4.22 -12.21
C PHE A 186 -19.23 5.55 -12.95
N LEU A 187 -20.09 5.61 -13.96
CA LEU A 187 -20.45 6.84 -14.66
C LEU A 187 -21.18 7.83 -13.74
N GLN A 188 -21.97 7.34 -12.78
CA GLN A 188 -22.63 8.20 -11.77
C GLN A 188 -21.62 8.89 -10.85
N VAL A 189 -20.51 8.23 -10.48
CA VAL A 189 -19.50 8.83 -9.58
C VAL A 189 -18.36 9.56 -10.31
N ASN A 190 -18.06 9.18 -11.55
CA ASN A 190 -17.07 9.85 -12.38
C ASN A 190 -17.41 9.69 -13.87
N ILE A 191 -17.93 10.77 -14.47
CA ILE A 191 -18.35 10.77 -15.88
C ILE A 191 -17.20 10.50 -16.86
N LEU A 192 -15.94 10.80 -16.50
CA LEU A 192 -14.79 10.60 -17.39
C LEU A 192 -14.46 9.12 -17.63
N VAL A 193 -15.07 8.21 -16.88
CA VAL A 193 -15.07 6.78 -17.17
C VAL A 193 -15.54 6.48 -18.59
N ILE A 194 -16.42 7.31 -19.15
CA ILE A 194 -16.90 7.19 -20.54
C ILE A 194 -15.77 7.09 -21.56
N ASN A 195 -14.61 7.69 -21.29
CA ASN A 195 -13.46 7.66 -22.19
C ASN A 195 -12.87 6.25 -22.36
N TYR A 196 -13.18 5.32 -21.46
CA TYR A 196 -12.68 3.94 -21.46
C TYR A 196 -13.75 2.94 -21.93
N ILE A 197 -15.01 3.18 -21.56
CA ILE A 197 -16.12 2.22 -21.79
C ILE A 197 -17.24 2.75 -22.69
N GLY A 198 -17.03 3.87 -23.39
CA GLY A 198 -18.09 4.52 -24.16
C GLY A 198 -18.70 3.72 -25.31
N LYS A 199 -18.12 2.57 -25.68
CA LYS A 199 -18.70 1.62 -26.66
C LYS A 199 -19.63 0.58 -26.02
N GLU A 200 -19.61 0.47 -24.70
CA GLU A 200 -20.34 -0.54 -23.93
C GLU A 200 -21.69 -0.03 -23.40
N ILE A 201 -22.00 1.25 -23.63
CA ILE A 201 -23.23 1.89 -23.18
C ILE A 201 -23.99 2.53 -24.35
N SER A 202 -25.31 2.54 -24.26
CA SER A 202 -26.16 3.29 -25.19
C SER A 202 -26.30 4.75 -24.77
N GLN A 203 -26.69 5.60 -25.72
CA GLN A 203 -27.00 7.00 -25.44
C GLN A 203 -28.12 7.15 -24.41
N ALA A 204 -29.17 6.33 -24.50
CA ALA A 204 -30.30 6.40 -23.57
C ALA A 204 -29.87 6.13 -22.12
N GLU A 205 -29.00 5.14 -21.91
CA GLU A 205 -28.47 4.81 -20.58
C GLU A 205 -27.60 5.93 -20.01
N LEU A 206 -26.74 6.51 -20.85
CA LEU A 206 -25.94 7.66 -20.45
C LEU A 206 -26.82 8.86 -20.07
N GLU A 207 -27.87 9.12 -20.84
CA GLU A 207 -28.82 10.19 -20.54
C GLU A 207 -29.53 9.98 -19.19
N GLU A 208 -29.97 8.76 -18.88
CA GLU A 208 -30.59 8.47 -17.57
C GLU A 208 -29.59 8.67 -16.42
N VAL A 209 -28.35 8.15 -16.55
CA VAL A 209 -27.29 8.39 -15.55
C VAL A 209 -27.04 9.89 -15.34
N LEU A 210 -26.95 10.66 -16.42
CA LEU A 210 -26.71 12.10 -16.34
C LEU A 210 -27.90 12.86 -15.75
N LYS A 211 -29.14 12.47 -16.07
CA LYS A 211 -30.35 13.06 -15.46
C LYS A 211 -30.32 12.85 -13.96
N GLU A 212 -30.08 11.63 -13.48
CA GLU A 212 -30.01 11.31 -12.06
C GLU A 212 -28.90 12.09 -11.35
N SER A 213 -27.67 12.05 -11.88
CA SER A 213 -26.51 12.70 -11.28
C SER A 213 -26.63 14.23 -11.25
N LEU A 214 -27.05 14.84 -12.36
CA LEU A 214 -27.12 16.31 -12.49
C LEU A 214 -28.35 16.90 -11.80
N ALA A 215 -29.45 16.16 -11.68
CA ALA A 215 -30.65 16.59 -10.94
C ALA A 215 -30.44 16.63 -9.41
N ASN A 216 -29.39 15.98 -8.91
CA ASN A 216 -29.05 15.98 -7.49
C ASN A 216 -28.57 17.38 -7.04
N GLU A 217 -29.22 17.99 -6.05
CA GLU A 217 -28.82 19.28 -5.48
C GLU A 217 -27.45 19.22 -4.76
N ASN A 218 -27.04 18.01 -4.34
CA ASN A 218 -25.73 17.77 -3.73
C ASN A 218 -24.65 17.37 -4.74
N VAL A 219 -24.94 17.42 -6.06
CA VAL A 219 -23.96 17.08 -7.11
C VAL A 219 -22.62 17.78 -6.88
N GLU A 220 -21.52 17.04 -7.03
CA GLU A 220 -20.19 17.60 -6.84
C GLU A 220 -19.83 18.54 -7.99
N GLU A 221 -19.21 19.68 -7.65
CA GLU A 221 -18.82 20.66 -8.67
C GLU A 221 -17.87 20.06 -9.71
N LYS A 222 -16.92 19.23 -9.25
CA LYS A 222 -16.01 18.49 -10.11
C LYS A 222 -16.76 17.66 -11.15
N TYR A 223 -17.80 16.91 -10.74
CA TYR A 223 -18.57 16.08 -11.66
C TYR A 223 -19.24 16.90 -12.78
N VAL A 224 -19.85 18.04 -12.44
CA VAL A 224 -20.50 18.92 -13.42
C VAL A 224 -19.48 19.50 -14.40
N ARG A 225 -18.32 19.96 -13.90
CA ARG A 225 -17.24 20.50 -14.74
C ARG A 225 -16.63 19.41 -15.63
N ASP A 226 -16.38 18.22 -15.09
CA ASP A 226 -15.88 17.08 -15.87
C ASP A 226 -16.85 16.69 -17.00
N PHE A 227 -18.16 16.69 -16.74
CA PHE A 227 -19.17 16.45 -17.77
C PHE A 227 -19.12 17.52 -18.87
N LEU A 228 -19.13 18.80 -18.49
CA LEU A 228 -19.05 19.93 -19.42
C LEU A 228 -17.80 19.91 -20.29
N ASN A 229 -16.67 19.46 -19.73
CA ASN A 229 -15.38 19.39 -20.41
C ASN A 229 -15.07 18.01 -21.03
N CYS A 230 -15.97 17.03 -20.90
CA CYS A 230 -15.79 15.70 -21.48
C CYS A 230 -15.86 15.74 -23.02
N ASN A 231 -14.76 15.38 -23.69
CA ASN A 231 -14.66 15.41 -25.16
C ASN A 231 -15.40 14.25 -25.85
N TYR A 232 -15.72 13.18 -25.13
CA TYR A 232 -16.47 12.06 -25.68
C TYR A 232 -17.94 12.43 -25.92
N ILE A 233 -18.47 13.34 -25.09
CA ILE A 233 -19.86 13.82 -25.12
C ILE A 233 -19.86 15.23 -25.70
N THR A 234 -20.14 15.37 -26.99
CA THR A 234 -20.18 16.67 -27.67
C THR A 234 -21.30 16.69 -28.69
N LYS A 235 -21.76 17.89 -29.10
CA LYS A 235 -22.82 18.04 -30.11
C LYS A 235 -22.51 17.33 -31.43
N ASN A 236 -21.22 17.23 -31.77
CA ASN A 236 -20.73 16.69 -33.03
C ASN A 236 -20.10 15.30 -32.86
N SER A 237 -20.31 14.64 -31.72
CA SER A 237 -19.83 13.26 -31.50
C SER A 237 -20.69 12.30 -32.30
N ASP A 238 -20.06 11.46 -33.13
CA ASP A 238 -20.75 10.39 -33.88
C ASP A 238 -21.32 9.30 -32.94
N LEU A 239 -20.79 9.21 -31.71
CA LEU A 239 -21.17 8.19 -30.74
C LEU A 239 -22.15 8.72 -29.69
N MET A 240 -21.93 9.93 -29.17
CA MET A 240 -22.70 10.51 -28.06
C MET A 240 -23.03 11.99 -28.29
N PRO A 241 -23.91 12.31 -29.25
CA PRO A 241 -24.30 13.68 -29.57
C PRO A 241 -25.14 14.31 -28.45
N MET A 242 -24.64 15.39 -27.82
CA MET A 242 -25.39 16.09 -26.76
C MET A 242 -25.06 17.57 -26.64
N ASP A 243 -26.10 18.42 -26.52
CA ASP A 243 -25.97 19.80 -26.04
C ASP A 243 -25.92 19.82 -24.50
N LYS A 244 -24.72 19.78 -23.94
CA LYS A 244 -24.50 19.67 -22.50
C LYS A 244 -25.08 20.83 -21.69
N ILE A 245 -25.08 22.06 -22.25
CA ILE A 245 -25.64 23.24 -21.58
C ILE A 245 -27.17 23.14 -21.54
N MET A 246 -27.79 22.81 -22.68
CA MET A 246 -29.25 22.63 -22.73
C MET A 246 -29.71 21.43 -21.89
N PHE A 247 -28.91 20.37 -21.84
CA PHE A 247 -29.19 19.22 -21.00
C PHE A 247 -29.24 19.58 -19.51
N ILE A 248 -28.22 20.30 -19.01
CA ILE A 248 -28.21 20.82 -17.62
C ILE A 248 -29.37 21.80 -17.39
N TYR A 249 -29.68 22.65 -18.36
CA TYR A 249 -30.81 23.58 -18.24
C TYR A 249 -32.13 22.83 -18.03
N LYS A 250 -32.35 21.73 -18.77
CA LYS A 250 -33.60 20.96 -18.71
C LYS A 250 -33.68 20.08 -17.46
N TYR A 251 -32.60 19.36 -17.13
CA TYR A 251 -32.65 18.28 -16.12
C TYR A 251 -31.80 18.55 -14.88
N GLY A 252 -30.86 19.50 -14.93
CA GLY A 252 -29.94 19.78 -13.83
C GLY A 252 -30.61 20.48 -12.65
N SER A 253 -30.03 20.25 -11.47
CA SER A 253 -30.31 20.95 -10.22
C SER A 253 -29.98 22.44 -10.30
N LYS A 254 -30.45 23.23 -9.33
CA LYS A 254 -30.07 24.66 -9.25
C LYS A 254 -28.55 24.81 -9.14
N LYS A 255 -27.91 23.94 -8.36
CA LYS A 255 -26.44 23.89 -8.22
C LYS A 255 -25.75 23.59 -9.55
N ALA A 256 -26.19 22.55 -10.27
CA ALA A 256 -25.60 22.19 -11.57
C ALA A 256 -25.71 23.33 -12.60
N LYS A 257 -26.88 23.98 -12.66
CA LYS A 257 -27.13 25.13 -13.55
C LYS A 257 -26.19 26.30 -13.26
N ARG A 258 -26.00 26.64 -11.98
CA ARG A 258 -25.06 27.69 -11.57
C ARG A 258 -23.64 27.38 -12.03
N ILE A 259 -23.15 26.17 -11.74
CA ILE A 259 -21.80 25.74 -12.14
C ILE A 259 -21.63 25.79 -13.67
N ALA A 260 -22.65 25.38 -14.43
CA ALA A 260 -22.60 25.41 -15.88
C ALA A 260 -22.53 26.84 -16.47
N VAL A 261 -23.24 27.80 -15.86
CA VAL A 261 -23.12 29.21 -16.22
C VAL A 261 -21.71 29.72 -15.91
N ASP A 262 -21.21 29.43 -14.72
CA ASP A 262 -19.86 29.85 -14.30
C ASP A 262 -18.77 29.31 -15.23
N GLU A 263 -18.86 28.04 -15.65
CA GLU A 263 -17.90 27.43 -16.56
C GLU A 263 -17.99 28.04 -17.97
N LYS A 264 -19.21 28.31 -18.47
CA LYS A 264 -19.40 28.94 -19.78
C LYS A 264 -18.79 30.35 -19.85
N LEU A 265 -18.86 31.12 -18.75
CA LEU A 265 -18.29 32.47 -18.68
C LEU A 265 -16.75 32.48 -18.72
N LYS A 266 -16.08 31.38 -18.39
CA LYS A 266 -14.61 31.25 -18.49
C LYS A 266 -14.12 30.91 -19.90
N MET A 267 -15.01 30.44 -20.77
CA MET A 267 -14.68 30.05 -22.15
C MET A 267 -14.73 31.25 -23.12
N HIS A 268 -14.96 32.46 -22.60
CA HIS A 268 -15.01 33.73 -23.31
C HIS A 268 -13.98 34.70 -22.71
#